data_AF-A0A922S131-F1
#
_entry.id   AF-A0A922S131-F1
#
_cell.length_a   1.000
_cell.length_b   1.000
_cell.length_c   1.000
_cell.angle_alpha   90.00
_cell.angle_beta   90.00
_cell.angle_gamma   90.00
#
_symmetry.space_group_name_H-M   'P 1'
#
loop_
_entity.id
_entity.type
_entity.pdbx_description
1 polymer ?
#
loop_
_entity_poly.entity_id
_entity_poly.type
_entity_poly.pdbx_seq_one_letter_code
_entity_poly.pdbx_strand_id
1 'polypeptide(L)'
;MKESAESQNHRARLCHLKLWPNFSGYGFSLRTDSFKHEHKVENVEPLSPSESGGLLNEDIILMVNNKTVDRLSHTDVVKVIKERSDVELLVAQPKDLAYFRKFPDVISAAIKNPIRCETSVEDLNKLTNAEKHLVKADSDTMNEIYQRKRSLLKANELTSRLQRHGCFGDGTVENGVRTCVNYGYANGVEH
;
A
#
# COMPACT_ATOMS: atom_id res chain seq x y z
N MET A 1 -41.78 19.03 6.56
CA MET A 1 -41.58 18.26 5.31
C MET A 1 -40.16 18.50 4.85
N LYS A 2 -39.24 17.56 5.07
CA LYS A 2 -37.82 17.68 4.69
C LYS A 2 -37.61 16.80 3.46
N GLU A 3 -37.62 17.40 2.29
CA GLU A 3 -37.09 16.77 1.09
C GLU A 3 -36.60 17.89 0.17
N SER A 4 -35.28 18.03 0.08
CA SER A 4 -34.63 18.97 -0.83
C SER A 4 -33.32 18.35 -1.28
N ALA A 5 -33.46 17.63 -2.38
CA ALA A 5 -32.51 17.45 -3.47
C ALA A 5 -31.06 17.85 -3.22
N GLU A 6 -30.22 16.85 -3.02
CA GLU A 6 -28.83 16.90 -3.42
C GLU A 6 -28.60 15.77 -4.42
N SER A 7 -28.66 16.11 -5.71
CA SER A 7 -28.21 15.27 -6.82
C SER A 7 -26.68 15.15 -6.78
N GLN A 8 -26.14 14.71 -5.65
CA GLN A 8 -24.73 14.44 -5.47
C GLN A 8 -24.45 13.13 -6.20
N ASN A 9 -23.61 13.21 -7.24
CA ASN A 9 -23.16 12.08 -8.03
C ASN A 9 -22.19 11.24 -7.18
N HIS A 10 -22.72 10.52 -6.20
CA HIS A 10 -21.94 9.67 -5.30
C HIS A 10 -21.40 8.48 -6.08
N ARG A 11 -20.08 8.40 -6.19
CA ARG A 11 -19.41 7.36 -6.96
C ARG A 11 -18.22 6.82 -6.17
N ALA A 12 -18.14 5.50 -6.10
CA ALA A 12 -16.92 4.84 -5.66
C ALA A 12 -15.83 5.02 -6.72
N ARG A 13 -14.56 4.86 -6.32
CA ARG A 13 -13.41 4.78 -7.22
C ARG A 13 -12.92 3.34 -7.27
N LEU A 14 -12.61 2.88 -8.46
CA LEU A 14 -11.89 1.64 -8.70
C LEU A 14 -10.48 2.00 -9.12
N CYS A 15 -9.55 1.93 -8.16
CA CYS A 15 -8.15 2.32 -8.31
C CYS A 15 -7.32 1.08 -8.66
N HIS A 16 -6.76 1.03 -9.86
CA HIS A 16 -5.79 0.01 -10.26
C HIS A 16 -4.38 0.55 -10.05
N LEU A 17 -3.74 0.08 -8.98
CA LEU A 17 -2.40 0.50 -8.61
C LEU A 17 -1.35 -0.47 -9.16
N LYS A 18 -0.33 0.09 -9.81
CA LYS A 18 0.83 -0.63 -10.33
C LYS A 18 2.09 -0.09 -9.68
N LEU A 19 3.01 -0.98 -9.30
CA LEU A 19 4.29 -0.56 -8.74
C LEU A 19 5.14 0.16 -9.80
N TRP A 20 5.84 1.20 -9.39
CA TRP A 20 6.84 1.87 -10.23
C TRP A 20 8.24 1.29 -9.94
N PRO A 21 9.11 1.17 -10.96
CA PRO A 21 10.45 0.61 -10.78
C PRO A 21 11.37 1.46 -9.89
N ASN A 22 11.11 2.78 -9.82
CA ASN A 22 11.85 3.78 -9.05
C ASN A 22 11.18 4.13 -7.72
N PHE A 23 10.09 3.45 -7.33
CA PHE A 23 9.34 3.75 -6.10
C PHE A 23 9.19 2.48 -5.24
N SER A 24 9.46 2.60 -3.94
CA SER A 24 9.34 1.47 -3.01
C SER A 24 7.89 1.30 -2.55
N GLY A 25 7.15 0.39 -3.19
CA GLY A 25 5.77 0.08 -2.84
C GLY A 25 4.75 0.94 -3.58
N TYR A 26 3.56 1.14 -2.99
CA TYR A 26 2.49 1.93 -3.62
C TYR A 26 2.46 3.40 -3.15
N GLY A 27 3.05 3.72 -1.99
CA GLY A 27 3.06 5.08 -1.44
C GLY A 27 1.78 5.49 -0.72
N PHE A 28 1.16 4.58 0.02
CA PHE A 28 0.05 4.91 0.91
C PHE A 28 0.14 4.14 2.24
N SER A 29 -0.43 4.71 3.29
CA SER A 29 -0.56 4.09 4.61
C SER A 29 -1.98 3.62 4.85
N LEU A 30 -2.14 2.38 5.32
CA LEU A 30 -3.43 1.81 5.68
C LEU A 30 -3.63 1.86 7.21
N ARG A 31 -4.74 2.43 7.64
CA ARG A 31 -5.25 2.38 9.01
C ARG A 31 -6.45 1.44 9.09
N THR A 32 -6.65 0.78 10.21
CA THR A 32 -7.85 -0.02 10.46
C THR A 32 -8.55 0.50 11.70
N ASP A 33 -9.81 0.86 11.54
CA ASP A 33 -10.67 1.32 12.62
C ASP A 33 -11.30 0.09 13.28
N SER A 34 -10.81 -0.28 14.46
CA SER A 34 -11.25 -1.46 15.21
C SER A 34 -12.72 -1.40 15.62
N PHE A 35 -13.28 -0.20 15.80
CA PHE A 35 -14.66 -0.02 16.24
C PHE A 35 -15.64 -0.16 15.09
N LYS A 36 -15.27 0.35 13.90
CA LYS A 36 -16.11 0.28 12.70
C LYS A 36 -15.79 -0.92 11.81
N HIS A 37 -14.72 -1.65 12.11
CA HIS A 37 -14.16 -2.70 11.25
C HIS A 37 -13.92 -2.20 9.82
N GLU A 38 -13.49 -0.95 9.68
CA GLU A 38 -13.24 -0.30 8.39
C GLU A 38 -11.74 -0.16 8.14
N HIS A 39 -11.29 -0.43 6.91
CA HIS A 39 -9.92 -0.15 6.47
C HIS A 39 -9.88 1.18 5.72
N LYS A 40 -8.99 2.08 6.13
CA LYS A 40 -8.90 3.45 5.64
C LYS A 40 -7.51 3.79 5.13
N VAL A 41 -7.44 4.60 4.10
CA VAL A 41 -6.21 5.23 3.64
C VAL A 41 -5.93 6.42 4.54
N GLU A 42 -4.87 6.35 5.32
CA GLU A 42 -4.50 7.42 6.26
C GLU A 42 -3.72 8.54 5.56
N ASN A 43 -2.76 8.16 4.73
CA ASN A 43 -1.93 9.10 4.01
C ASN A 43 -1.55 8.52 2.64
N VAL A 44 -1.61 9.36 1.62
CA VAL A 44 -1.07 9.12 0.29
C VAL A 44 0.17 9.99 0.12
N GLU A 45 1.28 9.39 -0.27
CA GLU A 45 2.52 10.12 -0.53
C GLU A 45 2.43 10.86 -1.87
N PRO A 46 2.90 12.11 -1.95
CA PRO A 46 2.93 12.85 -3.22
C PRO A 46 3.92 12.19 -4.19
N LEU A 47 3.63 12.29 -5.49
CA LEU A 47 4.43 11.67 -6.56
C LEU A 47 4.57 10.15 -6.38
N SER A 48 3.52 9.50 -5.87
CA SER A 48 3.49 8.06 -5.68
C SER A 48 2.55 7.37 -6.67
N PRO A 49 2.71 6.05 -6.88
CA PRO A 49 1.74 5.24 -7.62
C PRO A 49 0.30 5.38 -7.14
N SER A 50 0.10 5.57 -5.83
CA SER A 50 -1.23 5.70 -5.22
C SER A 50 -1.90 7.04 -5.52
N GLU A 51 -1.14 8.14 -5.48
CA GLU A 51 -1.66 9.45 -5.88
C GLU A 51 -2.03 9.45 -7.36
N SER A 52 -1.13 8.94 -8.21
CA SER A 52 -1.38 8.78 -9.65
C SER A 52 -2.59 7.86 -9.93
N GLY A 53 -2.75 6.80 -9.14
CA GLY A 53 -3.88 5.88 -9.20
C GLY A 53 -5.18 6.43 -8.60
N GLY A 54 -5.24 7.71 -8.24
CA GLY A 54 -6.45 8.40 -7.79
C GLY A 54 -6.90 8.05 -6.38
N LEU A 55 -6.01 7.50 -5.56
CA LEU A 55 -6.28 7.23 -4.15
C LEU A 55 -6.23 8.54 -3.36
N LEU A 56 -7.18 8.73 -2.43
CA LEU A 56 -7.26 9.93 -1.60
C LEU A 56 -7.14 9.59 -0.11
N ASN A 57 -6.71 10.56 0.69
CA ASN A 57 -6.75 10.44 2.14
C ASN A 57 -8.19 10.23 2.63
N GLU A 58 -8.35 9.48 3.71
CA GLU A 58 -9.63 9.06 4.30
C GLU A 58 -10.49 8.14 3.42
N ASP A 59 -9.93 7.60 2.31
CA ASP A 59 -10.63 6.60 1.52
C ASP A 59 -10.87 5.32 2.30
N ILE A 60 -12.10 4.83 2.24
CA ILE A 60 -12.52 3.59 2.88
C ILE A 60 -12.47 2.49 1.83
N ILE A 61 -11.68 1.44 2.10
CA ILE A 61 -11.52 0.29 1.20
C ILE A 61 -12.71 -0.64 1.40
N LEU A 62 -13.40 -0.94 0.30
CA LEU A 62 -14.56 -1.84 0.24
C LEU A 62 -14.16 -3.21 -0.30
N MET A 63 -13.26 -3.25 -1.28
CA MET A 63 -12.74 -4.47 -1.89
C MET A 63 -11.28 -4.33 -2.32
N VAL A 64 -10.58 -5.46 -2.33
CA VAL A 64 -9.21 -5.61 -2.87
C VAL A 64 -9.22 -6.80 -3.82
N ASN A 65 -8.76 -6.62 -5.07
CA ASN A 65 -8.66 -7.69 -6.08
C ASN A 65 -9.93 -8.53 -6.21
N ASN A 66 -11.09 -7.86 -6.27
CA ASN A 66 -12.44 -8.45 -6.33
C ASN A 66 -12.89 -9.23 -5.08
N LYS A 67 -12.15 -9.17 -3.97
CA LYS A 67 -12.54 -9.75 -2.67
C LYS A 67 -13.01 -8.64 -1.74
N THR A 68 -14.17 -8.84 -1.10
CA THR A 68 -14.65 -7.92 -0.05
C THR A 68 -13.73 -7.98 1.16
N VAL A 69 -13.43 -6.82 1.73
CA VAL A 69 -12.59 -6.74 2.94
C VAL A 69 -13.39 -6.75 4.24
N ASP A 70 -14.72 -6.87 4.16
CA ASP A 70 -15.59 -7.01 5.33
C ASP A 70 -15.09 -8.17 6.20
N ARG A 71 -14.77 -7.88 7.47
CA ARG A 71 -14.27 -8.83 8.48
C ARG A 71 -12.83 -9.34 8.28
N LEU A 72 -12.08 -8.82 7.32
CA LEU A 72 -10.65 -9.14 7.23
C LEU A 72 -9.87 -8.38 8.30
N SER A 73 -8.81 -9.00 8.82
CA SER A 73 -7.89 -8.31 9.71
C SER A 73 -7.00 -7.35 8.91
N HIS A 74 -6.44 -6.34 9.57
CA HIS A 74 -5.45 -5.45 8.95
C HIS A 74 -4.33 -6.26 8.25
N THR A 75 -3.84 -7.30 8.92
CA THR A 75 -2.78 -8.17 8.40
C THR A 75 -3.22 -8.91 7.14
N ASP A 76 -4.45 -9.40 7.09
CA ASP A 76 -4.94 -10.17 5.94
C ASP A 76 -5.20 -9.27 4.73
N VAL A 77 -5.77 -8.08 4.93
CA VAL A 77 -5.91 -7.08 3.85
C VAL A 77 -4.53 -6.74 3.27
N VAL A 78 -3.56 -6.50 4.13
CA VAL A 78 -2.19 -6.19 3.73
C VAL A 78 -1.51 -7.37 3.00
N LYS A 79 -1.85 -8.63 3.32
CA LYS A 79 -1.39 -9.79 2.56
C LYS A 79 -2.02 -9.83 1.17
N VAL A 80 -3.33 -9.65 1.05
CA VAL A 80 -4.05 -9.68 -0.24
C VAL A 80 -3.56 -8.55 -1.16
N ILE A 81 -3.28 -7.36 -0.62
CA ILE A 81 -2.71 -6.24 -1.40
C ILE A 81 -1.34 -6.60 -1.97
N LYS A 82 -0.54 -7.43 -1.27
CA LYS A 82 0.82 -7.81 -1.69
C LYS A 82 0.92 -9.15 -2.37
N GLU A 83 -0.19 -9.83 -2.56
CA GLU A 83 -0.24 -11.11 -3.26
C GLU A 83 0.19 -10.97 -4.73
N ARG A 84 -0.02 -9.78 -5.31
CA ARG A 84 0.21 -9.48 -6.73
C ARG A 84 0.99 -8.18 -6.90
N SER A 85 1.71 -8.07 -8.02
CA SER A 85 2.46 -6.85 -8.41
C SER A 85 1.55 -5.65 -8.68
N ASP A 86 0.30 -5.91 -9.06
CA ASP A 86 -0.75 -4.94 -9.27
C ASP A 86 -1.92 -5.20 -8.33
N VAL A 87 -2.60 -4.14 -7.89
CA VAL A 87 -3.74 -4.24 -6.97
C VAL A 87 -4.90 -3.39 -7.43
N GLU A 88 -6.10 -3.96 -7.44
CA GLU A 88 -7.34 -3.24 -7.71
C GLU A 88 -8.07 -2.98 -6.39
N LEU A 89 -8.27 -1.71 -6.06
CA LEU A 89 -8.95 -1.28 -4.84
C LEU A 89 -10.26 -0.59 -5.19
N LEU A 90 -11.38 -1.10 -4.66
CA LEU A 90 -12.64 -0.38 -4.67
C LEU A 90 -12.70 0.47 -3.40
N VAL A 91 -12.70 1.79 -3.55
CA VAL A 91 -12.67 2.75 -2.45
C VAL A 91 -13.81 3.76 -2.54
N ALA A 92 -14.22 4.30 -1.41
CA ALA A 92 -15.17 5.40 -1.35
C ALA A 92 -14.77 6.39 -0.25
N GLN A 93 -14.99 7.68 -0.51
CA GLN A 93 -14.86 8.69 0.53
C GLN A 93 -15.99 8.53 1.56
N PRO A 94 -15.80 9.00 2.81
CA PRO A 94 -16.81 8.84 3.86
C PRO A 94 -18.20 9.35 3.47
N LYS A 95 -18.28 10.46 2.72
CA LYS A 95 -19.53 11.02 2.19
C LYS A 95 -20.25 10.07 1.21
N ASP A 96 -19.49 9.46 0.31
CA ASP A 96 -20.02 8.57 -0.73
C ASP A 96 -20.41 7.23 -0.11
N LEU A 97 -19.62 6.73 0.84
CA LEU A 97 -19.97 5.53 1.59
C LEU A 97 -21.26 5.69 2.40
N ALA A 98 -21.48 6.86 3.00
CA ALA A 98 -22.73 7.14 3.72
C ALA A 98 -23.97 7.07 2.80
N TYR A 99 -23.81 7.41 1.52
CA TYR A 99 -24.86 7.19 0.52
C TYR A 99 -25.05 5.70 0.19
N PHE A 100 -23.97 4.95 -0.06
CA PHE A 100 -24.05 3.53 -0.39
C PHE A 100 -24.61 2.67 0.76
N ARG A 101 -24.40 3.08 2.01
CA ARG A 101 -24.97 2.44 3.22
C ARG A 101 -26.49 2.47 3.30
N LYS A 102 -27.17 3.30 2.50
CA LYS A 102 -28.63 3.33 2.40
C LYS A 102 -29.18 2.14 1.60
N PHE A 103 -28.34 1.46 0.83
CA PHE A 103 -28.71 0.28 0.05
C PHE A 103 -28.44 -1.00 0.86
N PRO A 104 -29.23 -2.06 0.65
CA PRO A 104 -29.04 -3.34 1.35
C PRO A 104 -27.71 -4.01 1.00
N ASP A 105 -27.23 -3.81 -0.22
CA ASP A 105 -25.91 -4.26 -0.68
C ASP A 105 -25.07 -3.05 -1.10
N VAL A 106 -24.19 -2.65 -0.18
CA VAL A 106 -23.26 -1.51 -0.33
C VAL A 106 -22.28 -1.77 -1.47
N ILE A 107 -21.79 -3.01 -1.61
CA ILE A 107 -20.76 -3.38 -2.57
C ILE A 107 -21.34 -3.35 -3.98
N SER A 108 -22.51 -3.97 -4.19
CA SER A 108 -23.19 -3.94 -5.48
C SER A 108 -23.56 -2.51 -5.90
N ALA A 109 -23.94 -1.65 -4.96
CA ALA A 109 -24.21 -0.24 -5.25
C ALA A 109 -22.94 0.51 -5.69
N ALA A 110 -21.80 0.26 -5.04
CA ALA A 110 -20.52 0.90 -5.33
C ALA A 110 -19.91 0.45 -6.68
N ILE A 111 -20.02 -0.84 -7.03
CA ILE A 111 -19.47 -1.41 -8.28
C ILE A 111 -20.28 -1.01 -9.51
N LYS A 112 -21.53 -0.56 -9.35
CA LYS A 112 -22.41 -0.30 -10.49
C LYS A 112 -21.84 0.69 -11.50
N ASN A 113 -21.24 1.79 -11.04
CA ASN A 113 -20.68 2.85 -11.90
C ASN A 113 -19.45 3.55 -11.27
N PRO A 114 -18.37 2.82 -10.92
CA PRO A 114 -17.20 3.43 -10.30
C PRO A 114 -16.47 4.36 -11.26
N ILE A 115 -15.80 5.35 -10.71
CA ILE A 115 -14.79 6.13 -11.43
C ILE A 115 -13.55 5.23 -11.50
N ARG A 116 -13.11 4.89 -12.70
CA ARG A 116 -11.89 4.09 -12.89
C ARG A 116 -10.69 5.02 -12.84
N CYS A 117 -9.75 4.68 -11.97
CA CYS A 117 -8.47 5.34 -11.85
C CYS A 117 -7.40 4.28 -12.07
N GLU A 118 -6.41 4.57 -12.90
CA GLU A 118 -5.28 3.67 -13.12
C GLU A 118 -4.02 4.47 -12.83
N THR A 119 -3.08 3.87 -12.11
CA THR A 119 -1.75 4.45 -11.97
C THR A 119 -1.16 4.61 -13.36
N SER A 120 -0.89 5.86 -13.76
CA SER A 120 -0.01 6.10 -14.88
C SER A 120 1.34 5.52 -14.47
N VAL A 121 1.87 4.56 -15.22
CA VAL A 121 3.32 4.38 -15.22
C VAL A 121 3.88 5.75 -15.56
N GLU A 122 4.65 6.37 -14.66
CA GLU A 122 5.48 7.49 -15.05
C GLU A 122 6.26 7.00 -16.26
N ASP A 123 5.81 7.45 -17.42
CA ASP A 123 6.46 7.16 -18.68
C ASP A 123 7.88 7.70 -18.49
N LEU A 124 8.83 6.80 -18.20
CA LEU A 124 10.25 7.09 -18.35
C LEU A 124 10.49 7.72 -19.73
N ASN A 125 9.60 7.50 -20.69
CA ASN A 125 9.54 8.12 -22.01
C ASN A 125 9.43 9.66 -22.00
N LYS A 126 8.97 10.30 -20.93
CA LYS A 126 8.94 11.76 -20.78
C LYS A 126 10.26 12.32 -20.23
N LEU A 127 11.11 11.48 -19.64
CA LEU A 127 12.43 11.88 -19.17
C LEU A 127 13.38 12.00 -20.36
N THR A 128 14.18 13.06 -20.35
CA THR A 128 15.31 13.22 -21.27
C THR A 128 16.27 12.05 -21.11
N ASN A 129 17.09 11.78 -22.13
CA ASN A 129 18.09 10.72 -22.05
C ASN A 129 19.08 10.92 -20.89
N ALA A 130 19.34 12.18 -20.50
CA ALA A 130 20.17 12.51 -19.35
C ALA A 130 19.49 12.12 -18.03
N GLU A 131 18.21 12.46 -17.86
CA GLU A 131 17.44 12.09 -16.66
C GLU A 131 17.28 10.57 -16.55
N LYS A 132 17.05 9.85 -17.66
CA LYS A 132 17.05 8.38 -17.68
C LYS A 132 18.39 7.80 -17.21
N HIS A 133 19.51 8.37 -17.65
CA HIS A 133 20.84 7.93 -17.25
C HIS A 133 21.10 8.19 -15.76
N LEU A 134 20.66 9.34 -15.24
CA LEU A 134 20.77 9.68 -13.82
C LEU A 134 19.94 8.72 -12.95
N VAL A 135 18.67 8.49 -13.30
CA VAL A 135 17.79 7.55 -12.59
C VAL A 135 18.36 6.13 -12.58
N LYS A 136 18.93 5.68 -13.70
CA LYS A 136 19.57 4.37 -13.77
C LYS A 136 20.81 4.27 -12.89
N ALA A 137 21.69 5.27 -12.93
CA ALA A 137 22.88 5.30 -12.09
C ALA A 137 22.55 5.32 -10.59
N ASP A 138 21.52 6.07 -10.19
CA ASP A 138 21.03 6.10 -8.80
C ASP A 138 20.44 4.74 -8.39
N SER A 139 19.69 4.09 -9.27
CA SER A 139 19.14 2.75 -9.02
C SER A 139 20.24 1.71 -8.83
N ASP A 140 21.27 1.70 -9.69
CA ASP A 140 22.41 0.80 -9.59
C ASP A 140 23.18 1.04 -8.28
N THR A 141 23.42 2.30 -7.94
CA THR A 141 24.07 2.71 -6.67
C THR A 141 23.27 2.24 -5.46
N MET A 142 21.95 2.47 -5.45
CA MET A 142 21.08 2.04 -4.37
C MET A 142 21.06 0.52 -4.23
N ASN A 143 21.00 -0.23 -5.34
CA ASN A 143 21.06 -1.68 -5.31
C ASN A 143 22.37 -2.17 -4.69
N GLU A 144 23.51 -1.59 -5.05
CA GLU A 144 24.81 -1.91 -4.43
C GLU A 144 24.81 -1.66 -2.91
N ILE A 145 24.28 -0.50 -2.48
CA ILE A 145 24.16 -0.17 -1.06
C ILE A 145 23.28 -1.19 -0.33
N TYR A 146 22.16 -1.59 -0.92
CA TYR A 146 21.28 -2.61 -0.36
C TYR A 146 21.96 -3.97 -0.24
N GLN A 147 22.68 -4.41 -1.29
CA GLN A 147 23.42 -5.67 -1.24
C GLN A 147 24.52 -5.65 -0.18
N ARG A 148 25.21 -4.52 -0.04
CA ARG A 148 26.24 -4.34 0.99
C ARG A 148 25.64 -4.37 2.39
N LYS A 149 24.53 -3.69 2.63
CA LYS A 149 23.81 -3.70 3.92
C LYS A 149 23.29 -5.10 4.26
N ARG A 150 22.77 -5.84 3.27
CA ARG A 150 22.32 -7.24 3.43
C ARG A 150 23.48 -8.17 3.78
N SER A 151 24.63 -8.01 3.12
CA SER A 151 25.83 -8.79 3.39
C SER A 151 26.39 -8.51 4.79
N LEU A 152 26.37 -7.25 5.21
CA LEU A 152 26.77 -6.85 6.56
C LEU A 152 25.84 -7.42 7.64
N LEU A 153 24.52 -7.41 7.41
CA LEU A 153 23.56 -8.02 8.34
C LEU A 153 23.81 -9.52 8.50
N LYS A 154 24.03 -10.25 7.40
CA LYS A 154 24.39 -11.67 7.42
C LYS A 154 25.72 -11.92 8.16
N ALA A 155 26.72 -11.08 7.93
CA ALA A 155 28.01 -11.18 8.60
C ALA A 155 27.89 -10.90 10.12
N ASN A 156 27.07 -9.92 10.51
CA ASN A 156 26.82 -9.62 11.92
C ASN A 156 26.04 -10.75 12.60
N GLU A 157 25.06 -11.34 11.92
CA GLU A 157 24.32 -12.50 12.42
C GLU A 157 25.22 -13.74 12.63
N LEU A 158 26.17 -13.98 11.72
CA LEU A 158 27.24 -14.98 11.88
C LEU A 158 28.14 -14.65 13.07
N THR A 159 28.52 -13.38 13.23
CA THR A 159 29.35 -12.90 14.34
C THR A 159 28.63 -13.05 15.69
N SER A 160 27.33 -12.76 15.74
CA SER A 160 26.48 -12.96 16.92
C SER A 160 26.25 -14.45 17.22
N ARG A 161 26.27 -15.35 16.22
CA ARG A 161 26.26 -16.81 16.46
C ARG A 161 27.58 -17.31 17.02
N LEU A 162 28.71 -16.75 16.61
CA LEU A 162 30.02 -17.03 17.20
C LEU A 162 30.13 -16.48 18.63
N GLN A 163 29.54 -15.31 18.91
CA GLN A 163 29.49 -14.72 20.26
C GLN A 163 28.50 -15.42 21.20
N ARG A 164 27.42 -16.06 20.71
CA ARG A 164 26.49 -16.84 21.55
C ARG A 164 27.07 -18.14 22.12
N HIS A 165 28.24 -18.56 21.68
CA HIS A 165 29.05 -19.56 22.40
C HIS A 165 29.94 -18.96 23.51
N GLY A 166 29.78 -17.66 23.80
CA GLY A 166 30.44 -16.96 24.91
C GLY A 166 29.48 -16.10 25.71
N CYS A 167 29.05 -16.64 26.85
CA CYS A 167 28.58 -15.94 28.06
C CYS A 167 27.09 -15.55 28.22
N PHE A 168 26.61 -15.91 29.42
CA PHE A 168 25.33 -15.65 30.12
C PHE A 168 25.06 -14.17 30.40
N GLY A 169 23.78 -13.77 30.44
CA GLY A 169 23.32 -12.53 31.12
C GLY A 169 21.91 -12.07 30.75
N ASP A 170 21.06 -11.91 31.78
CA ASP A 170 19.61 -11.63 31.84
C ASP A 170 19.18 -10.19 31.48
N GLY A 171 17.88 -9.97 31.19
CA GLY A 171 17.26 -8.63 31.20
C GLY A 171 16.09 -8.41 30.23
N THR A 172 14.88 -8.35 30.77
CA THR A 172 13.60 -7.99 30.11
C THR A 172 13.41 -6.46 29.97
N VAL A 173 12.86 -5.98 28.85
CA VAL A 173 11.86 -4.87 28.84
C VAL A 173 11.03 -4.86 27.55
N GLU A 174 9.71 -4.83 27.72
CA GLU A 174 8.70 -4.56 26.69
C GLU A 174 8.73 -3.08 26.27
N ASN A 175 8.50 -2.78 24.98
CA ASN A 175 7.90 -1.51 24.54
C ASN A 175 7.37 -1.61 23.10
N GLY A 176 6.19 -1.01 22.90
CA GLY A 176 5.28 -1.20 21.78
C GLY A 176 5.87 -1.01 20.37
N VAL A 177 5.51 -1.95 19.49
CA VAL A 177 5.94 -1.96 18.09
C VAL A 177 5.06 -0.99 17.28
N ARG A 178 5.61 0.18 16.93
CA ARG A 178 5.18 0.93 15.74
C ARG A 178 5.82 0.28 14.52
N THR A 179 5.09 -0.57 13.84
CA THR A 179 5.53 -1.17 12.57
C THR A 179 5.13 -0.27 11.42
N CYS A 180 6.00 0.69 11.09
CA CYS A 180 6.04 1.27 9.75
C CYS A 180 6.71 0.22 8.86
N VAL A 181 5.92 -0.66 8.23
CA VAL A 181 6.49 -1.70 7.39
C VAL A 181 6.61 -1.18 5.96
N ASN A 182 7.83 -0.78 5.59
CA ASN A 182 8.24 -0.68 4.20
C ASN A 182 8.36 -2.09 3.63
N TYR A 183 7.36 -2.52 2.88
CA TYR A 183 7.37 -3.81 2.21
C TYR A 183 8.03 -3.66 0.84
N GLY A 184 9.36 -3.79 0.81
CA GLY A 184 10.10 -4.05 -0.42
C GLY A 184 9.81 -5.46 -0.93
N TYR A 185 9.55 -5.59 -2.23
CA TYR A 185 9.37 -6.86 -2.92
C TYR A 185 10.66 -7.69 -2.84
N ALA A 186 10.58 -8.88 -2.26
CA ALA A 186 11.59 -9.92 -2.41
C ALA A 186 11.28 -10.71 -3.68
N ASN A 187 11.86 -10.30 -4.82
CA ASN A 187 11.87 -11.15 -6.01
C ASN A 187 12.90 -12.27 -5.78
N GLY A 188 12.41 -13.40 -5.25
CA GLY A 188 13.10 -14.68 -5.36
C GLY A 188 12.84 -15.24 -6.75
N VAL A 189 13.87 -15.21 -7.60
CA VAL A 189 13.94 -16.09 -8.77
C VAL A 189 15.12 -17.01 -8.52
N GLU A 190 14.81 -18.22 -8.06
CA GLU A 190 15.77 -19.33 -8.01
C GLU A 190 15.86 -19.96 -9.40
N HIS A 191 17.08 -20.11 -9.90
CA HIS A 191 17.45 -21.06 -10.95
C HIS A 191 18.72 -21.78 -10.52
#